data_AF-A0A9D9G9Y4-F1
#
_entry.id   AF-A0A9D9G9Y4-F1
#
_cell.length_a   1.000
_cell.length_b   1.000
_cell.length_c   1.000
_cell.angle_alpha   90.00
_cell.angle_beta   90.00
_cell.angle_gamma   90.00
#
_symmetry.space_group_name_H-M   'P 1'
#
loop_
_entity.id
_entity.type
_entity.pdbx_description
1 polymer ?
#
loop_
_entity_poly.entity_id
_entity_poly.type
_entity_poly.pdbx_seq_one_letter_code
_entity_poly.pdbx_strand_id
1 'polypeptide(L)'
;MLLLAVLGISMSISAQTILTGHVYEMFEGKKSIAIGVNISVNNSQNRMIEGTVTNYNGEFSLRIPEGKGQLTLVFSYIGMKTQSIPYTGQTSLEVVMSEDAQALSDVVVSARREYKSEMGITMREQTAATERIQMNDIVALTPVTSVEEALQGRLAGVDILTGGDPGARSSIRIRGTATLNTSADPLIVINGVPYSTDIDDSFDFSTANNDDYAAMLNLSPYDIESIEVLKDAASTAIYGTAGANGVLLITTKTGSKGKPRFTVSSKFTAKHEPESIPMLNGKEYVAFIQDAIWNTANAKGVANSADLLDLLYDTPEINFNKDWRYFNEYNTSTDWLSQVIQSAYTFDNNFSMSGGGEKATYRFSLSLADEDGTTIGTNMNRLSTSFNIAYRFSDKLRVDADF
;
A
#
# COMPACT_ATOMS: atom_id res chain seq x y z
N MET A 1 -6.11 46.80 107.03
CA MET A 1 -6.56 47.32 105.72
C MET A 1 -5.52 46.91 104.70
N LEU A 2 -5.79 45.86 103.90
CA LEU A 2 -6.16 45.96 102.47
C LEU A 2 -4.95 46.44 101.62
N LEU A 3 -4.47 45.82 100.53
CA LEU A 3 -5.07 44.91 99.53
C LEU A 3 -3.88 44.43 98.62
N LEU A 4 -3.66 43.12 98.46
CA LEU A 4 -3.76 42.31 97.21
C LEU A 4 -3.01 42.79 95.94
N ALA A 5 -2.09 41.96 95.41
CA ALA A 5 -1.88 41.76 93.97
C ALA A 5 -1.06 40.48 93.70
N VAL A 6 -1.76 39.37 93.44
CA VAL A 6 -1.23 38.10 92.93
C VAL A 6 -1.33 38.14 91.41
N LEU A 7 -0.20 38.03 90.70
CA LEU A 7 -0.12 37.92 89.24
C LEU A 7 -0.37 36.46 88.83
N GLY A 8 -1.55 36.19 88.28
CA GLY A 8 -1.91 34.91 87.69
C GLY A 8 -1.41 34.79 86.25
N ILE A 9 -0.62 33.75 85.99
CA ILE A 9 -0.30 33.28 84.64
C ILE A 9 -1.42 32.33 84.22
N SER A 10 -2.28 32.74 83.30
CA SER A 10 -3.26 31.86 82.66
C SER A 10 -2.59 31.14 81.48
N MET A 11 -2.21 29.86 81.67
CA MET A 11 -1.94 28.97 80.54
C MET A 11 -3.26 28.47 80.00
N SER A 12 -3.62 28.91 78.78
CA SER A 12 -4.67 28.29 78.00
C SER A 12 -4.16 26.95 77.47
N ILE A 13 -4.59 25.85 78.08
CA ILE A 13 -4.39 24.51 77.53
C ILE A 13 -5.42 24.36 76.39
N SER A 14 -4.94 24.45 75.15
CA SER A 14 -5.72 24.03 73.98
C SER A 14 -5.77 22.50 73.97
N ALA A 15 -6.96 21.94 74.09
CA ALA A 15 -7.18 20.50 73.95
C ALA A 15 -6.91 20.12 72.49
N GLN A 16 -5.87 19.32 72.26
CA GLN A 16 -5.56 18.79 70.94
C GLN A 16 -6.41 17.55 70.70
N THR A 17 -7.26 17.56 69.68
CA THR A 17 -8.05 16.40 69.29
C THR A 17 -7.14 15.39 68.56
N ILE A 18 -7.05 14.17 69.09
CA ILE A 18 -6.28 13.08 68.48
C ILE A 18 -7.27 12.20 67.71
N LEU A 19 -7.06 12.07 66.41
CA LEU A 19 -7.77 11.10 65.57
C LEU A 19 -7.00 9.77 65.63
N THR A 20 -7.68 8.70 66.02
CA THR A 20 -7.15 7.33 65.91
C THR A 20 -7.94 6.55 64.88
N GLY A 21 -7.36 5.49 64.32
CA GLY A 21 -8.06 4.69 63.32
C GLY A 21 -7.25 3.51 62.83
N HIS A 22 -7.89 2.65 62.04
CA HIS A 22 -7.27 1.49 61.40
C HIS A 22 -7.30 1.63 59.88
N VAL A 23 -6.20 1.27 59.22
CA VAL A 23 -6.13 1.19 57.76
C VAL A 23 -5.97 -0.27 57.34
N TYR A 24 -6.81 -0.67 56.39
CA TYR A 24 -6.78 -1.99 55.77
C TYR A 24 -6.46 -1.84 54.28
N GLU A 25 -5.74 -2.81 53.75
CA GLU A 25 -5.50 -2.98 52.33
C GLU A 25 -6.38 -4.12 51.81
N MET A 26 -6.89 -3.95 50.59
CA MET A 26 -7.64 -4.98 49.90
C MET A 26 -6.75 -5.59 48.81
N PHE A 27 -6.09 -6.70 49.13
CA PHE A 27 -5.23 -7.44 48.22
C PHE A 27 -5.94 -8.71 47.73
N GLU A 28 -6.11 -8.88 46.42
CA GLU A 28 -6.86 -10.01 45.80
C GLU A 28 -8.24 -10.29 46.46
N GLY A 29 -8.96 -9.24 46.88
CA GLY A 29 -10.30 -9.39 47.49
C GLY A 29 -10.31 -9.86 48.95
N LYS A 30 -9.15 -9.98 49.61
CA LYS A 30 -9.04 -10.23 51.06
C LYS A 30 -8.60 -8.98 51.80
N LYS A 31 -9.24 -8.71 52.95
CA LYS A 31 -8.94 -7.58 53.83
C LYS A 31 -7.70 -7.91 54.68
N SER A 32 -6.59 -7.22 54.44
CA SER A 32 -5.33 -7.31 55.17
C SER A 32 -5.05 -6.00 55.92
N ILE A 33 -4.20 -6.05 56.94
CA ILE A 33 -3.79 -4.86 57.72
C ILE A 33 -2.74 -4.10 56.89
N ALA A 34 -2.96 -2.80 56.66
CA ALA A 34 -2.04 -1.98 55.88
C ALA A 34 -0.97 -1.35 56.77
N ILE A 35 0.27 -1.82 56.65
CA ILE A 35 1.43 -1.36 57.42
C ILE A 35 2.20 -0.32 56.59
N GLY A 36 2.64 0.78 57.20
CA GLY A 36 3.49 1.78 56.52
C GLY A 36 2.74 2.74 55.59
N VAL A 37 1.42 2.85 55.71
CA VAL A 37 0.62 3.82 54.93
C VAL A 37 0.92 5.23 55.41
N ASN A 38 1.25 6.12 54.48
CA ASN A 38 1.48 7.54 54.78
C ASN A 38 0.14 8.28 54.79
N ILE A 39 -0.16 8.88 55.94
CA ILE A 39 -1.40 9.60 56.20
C ILE A 39 -1.06 11.08 56.41
N SER A 40 -1.64 11.95 55.60
CA SER A 40 -1.40 13.38 55.67
C SER A 40 -2.70 14.17 55.83
N VAL A 41 -2.67 15.22 56.65
CA VAL A 41 -3.75 16.21 56.75
C VAL A 41 -3.41 17.37 55.82
N ASN A 42 -4.25 17.58 54.81
CA ASN A 42 -4.13 18.68 53.88
C ASN A 42 -5.17 19.76 54.17
N ASN A 43 -4.76 21.03 54.05
CA ASN A 43 -5.69 22.17 54.09
C ASN A 43 -6.43 22.34 52.75
N SER A 44 -7.36 23.30 52.68
CA SER A 44 -8.10 23.66 51.46
C SER A 44 -7.23 24.13 50.27
N GLN A 45 -5.92 24.34 50.48
CA GLN A 45 -4.93 24.66 49.44
C GLN A 45 -4.06 23.44 49.08
N ASN A 46 -4.44 22.22 49.48
CA ASN A 46 -3.68 20.99 49.28
C ASN A 46 -2.25 21.01 49.84
N ARG A 47 -1.99 21.83 50.86
CA ARG A 47 -0.70 21.82 51.59
C ARG A 47 -0.80 20.90 52.80
N MET A 48 0.19 20.01 52.91
CA MET A 48 0.36 19.12 54.06
C MET A 48 0.67 19.94 55.32
N ILE A 49 -0.15 19.77 56.35
CA ILE A 49 0.02 20.41 57.65
C ILE A 49 0.75 19.49 58.61
N GLU A 50 0.26 18.26 58.74
CA GLU A 50 0.84 17.20 59.58
C GLU A 50 0.65 15.85 58.90
N GLY A 51 1.48 14.88 59.25
CA GLY A 51 1.36 13.51 58.75
C GLY A 51 1.87 12.49 59.76
N THR A 52 1.36 11.27 59.65
CA THR A 52 1.73 10.12 60.46
C THR A 52 1.76 8.87 59.58
N VAL A 53 2.39 7.80 60.05
CA VAL A 53 2.49 6.52 59.34
C VAL A 53 1.82 5.44 60.18
N THR A 54 1.14 4.49 59.54
CA THR A 54 0.51 3.37 60.26
C THR A 54 1.54 2.45 60.91
N ASN A 55 1.25 1.98 62.14
CA ASN A 55 2.10 1.04 62.87
C ASN A 55 1.95 -0.41 62.34
N TYR A 56 2.65 -1.37 62.94
CA TYR A 56 2.61 -2.79 62.56
C TYR A 56 1.21 -3.45 62.69
N ASN A 57 0.28 -2.83 63.42
CA ASN A 57 -1.11 -3.28 63.56
C ASN A 57 -2.08 -2.49 62.66
N GLY A 58 -1.57 -1.65 61.75
CA GLY A 58 -2.36 -0.79 60.86
C GLY A 58 -3.07 0.36 61.57
N GLU A 59 -2.73 0.63 62.83
CA GLU A 59 -3.27 1.75 63.59
C GLU A 59 -2.51 3.03 63.27
N PHE A 60 -3.23 4.14 63.21
CA PHE A 60 -2.64 5.46 63.15
C PHE A 60 -3.16 6.35 64.27
N SER A 61 -2.30 7.26 64.73
CA SER A 61 -2.66 8.35 65.62
C SER A 61 -2.16 9.64 64.99
N LEU A 62 -3.11 10.50 64.62
CA LEU A 62 -2.87 11.76 63.95
C LEU A 62 -3.41 12.89 64.81
N ARG A 63 -2.54 13.86 65.11
CA ARG A 63 -2.94 15.06 65.85
C ARG A 63 -3.57 16.01 64.84
N ILE A 64 -4.73 16.58 65.18
CA ILE A 64 -5.41 17.53 64.30
C ILE A 64 -5.42 18.89 65.01
N PRO A 65 -4.73 19.90 64.45
CA PRO A 65 -4.77 21.25 65.00
C PRO A 65 -6.17 21.86 64.85
N GLU A 66 -6.82 22.24 65.94
CA GLU A 66 -8.11 22.93 65.89
C GLU A 66 -7.97 24.35 65.31
N GLY A 67 -8.91 24.75 64.45
CA GLY A 67 -9.03 26.12 63.93
C GLY A 67 -8.63 26.37 62.48
N LYS A 68 -8.52 25.35 61.62
CA LYS A 68 -8.17 25.54 60.19
C LYS A 68 -9.11 24.84 59.19
N GLY A 69 -10.25 25.45 58.89
CA GLY A 69 -11.02 25.22 57.65
C GLY A 69 -11.40 23.78 57.29
N GLN A 70 -11.85 23.55 56.05
CA GLN A 70 -12.07 22.20 55.51
C GLN A 70 -10.72 21.48 55.39
N LEU A 71 -10.54 20.42 56.19
CA LEU A 71 -9.36 19.56 56.18
C LEU A 71 -9.68 18.29 55.39
N THR A 72 -8.72 17.81 54.60
CA THR A 72 -8.82 16.56 53.84
C THR A 72 -7.70 15.62 54.28
N LEU A 73 -8.06 14.40 54.67
CA LEU A 73 -7.13 13.32 55.01
C LEU A 73 -6.76 12.58 53.73
N VAL A 74 -5.47 12.52 53.41
CA VAL A 74 -4.95 11.83 52.23
C VAL A 74 -4.14 10.62 52.68
N PHE A 75 -4.59 9.44 52.27
CA PHE A 75 -3.96 8.14 52.51
C PHE A 75 -3.23 7.72 51.24
N SER A 76 -1.92 7.54 51.33
CA SER A 76 -1.07 7.18 50.20
C SER A 76 -0.13 6.03 50.57
N TYR A 77 -0.03 5.04 49.68
CA TYR A 77 0.85 3.90 49.83
C TYR A 77 1.28 3.41 48.44
N ILE A 78 2.52 2.94 48.32
CA ILE A 78 3.10 2.55 47.03
C ILE A 78 2.36 1.32 46.52
N GLY A 79 1.77 1.40 45.32
CA GLY A 79 0.98 0.32 44.72
C GLY A 79 -0.53 0.35 45.03
N MET A 80 -1.00 1.34 45.80
CA MET A 80 -2.42 1.49 46.17
C MET A 80 -2.99 2.82 45.71
N LYS A 81 -4.30 2.85 45.41
CA LYS A 81 -4.96 4.06 44.95
C LYS A 81 -5.05 5.07 46.10
N THR A 82 -4.54 6.28 45.87
CA THR A 82 -4.57 7.35 46.87
C THR A 82 -6.02 7.71 47.19
N GLN A 83 -6.40 7.63 48.47
CA GLN A 83 -7.77 7.90 48.93
C GLN A 83 -7.78 9.21 49.72
N SER A 84 -8.69 10.12 49.34
CA SER A 84 -8.87 11.41 50.01
C SER A 84 -10.24 11.47 50.68
N ILE A 85 -10.27 11.66 52.00
CA ILE A 85 -11.50 11.69 52.81
C ILE A 85 -11.62 13.05 53.52
N PRO A 86 -12.74 13.78 53.40
CA PRO A 86 -12.92 15.05 54.10
C PRO A 86 -13.09 14.82 55.62
N TYR A 87 -12.39 15.59 56.44
CA TYR A 87 -12.47 15.52 57.89
C TYR A 87 -13.67 16.33 58.42
N THR A 88 -14.64 15.64 59.02
CA THR A 88 -15.88 16.23 59.55
C THR A 88 -15.97 16.22 61.09
N GLY A 89 -14.84 16.05 61.79
CA GLY A 89 -14.78 16.01 63.26
C GLY A 89 -14.88 14.62 63.88
N GLN A 90 -14.59 13.57 63.11
CA GLN A 90 -14.62 12.18 63.59
C GLN A 90 -13.43 11.90 64.52
N THR A 91 -13.62 11.06 65.54
CA THR A 91 -12.57 10.65 66.51
C THR A 91 -12.00 9.26 66.23
N SER A 92 -12.71 8.44 65.45
CA SER A 92 -12.27 7.13 64.96
C SER A 92 -12.61 6.98 63.47
N LEU A 93 -11.67 6.50 62.66
CA LEU A 93 -11.86 6.28 61.22
C LEU A 93 -11.28 4.93 60.78
N GLU A 94 -12.05 4.19 59.98
CA GLU A 94 -11.62 2.96 59.33
C GLU A 94 -11.54 3.17 57.82
N VAL A 95 -10.38 2.92 57.22
CA VAL A 95 -10.13 3.16 55.78
C VAL A 95 -9.68 1.89 55.09
N VAL A 96 -10.31 1.54 53.98
CA VAL A 96 -9.93 0.39 53.14
C VAL A 96 -9.38 0.90 51.81
N MET A 97 -8.08 0.72 51.59
CA MET A 97 -7.42 1.11 50.34
C MET A 97 -7.55 0.00 49.29
N SER A 98 -7.85 0.37 48.05
CA SER A 98 -7.86 -0.53 46.89
C SER A 98 -6.52 -0.48 46.16
N GLU A 99 -6.07 -1.60 45.61
CA GLU A 99 -4.91 -1.65 44.71
C GLU A 99 -5.05 -0.71 43.51
N ASP A 100 -3.95 -0.08 43.10
CA ASP A 100 -3.86 0.67 41.85
C ASP A 100 -3.09 -0.15 40.81
N ALA A 101 -3.80 -1.06 40.16
CA ALA A 101 -3.27 -1.84 39.04
C ALA A 101 -3.21 -0.97 37.77
N GLN A 102 -2.38 0.08 37.78
CA GLN A 102 -1.92 0.70 36.54
C GLN A 102 -0.88 -0.22 35.91
N ALA A 103 -1.34 -1.13 35.05
CA ALA A 103 -0.47 -1.81 34.12
C ALA A 103 0.23 -0.74 33.26
N LEU A 104 1.52 -0.54 33.50
CA LEU A 104 2.39 0.17 32.57
C LEU A 104 2.16 -0.44 31.20
N SER A 105 1.77 0.39 30.23
CA SER A 105 1.62 -0.03 28.84
C SER A 105 2.97 -0.60 28.42
N ASP A 106 3.04 -1.90 28.18
CA ASP A 106 4.22 -2.53 27.62
C ASP A 106 4.57 -1.77 26.34
N VAL A 107 5.65 -0.99 26.38
CA VAL A 107 6.25 -0.43 25.17
C VAL A 107 6.96 -1.60 24.51
N VAL A 108 6.18 -2.43 23.81
CA VAL A 108 6.74 -3.32 22.81
C VAL A 108 7.28 -2.41 21.73
N VAL A 109 8.60 -2.19 21.75
CA VAL A 109 9.33 -1.60 20.63
C VAL A 109 9.26 -2.61 19.48
N SER A 110 8.09 -2.73 18.87
CA SER A 110 7.98 -3.29 17.53
C SER A 110 8.48 -2.20 16.61
N ALA A 111 9.70 -2.34 16.11
CA ALA A 111 10.23 -1.51 15.04
C ALA A 111 9.44 -1.84 13.76
N ARG A 112 8.19 -1.37 13.69
CA ARG A 112 7.40 -1.43 12.47
C ARG A 112 7.85 -0.27 11.60
N ARG A 113 8.36 -0.57 10.40
CA ARG A 113 8.66 0.44 9.40
C ARG A 113 7.37 1.22 9.13
N GLU A 114 7.30 2.48 9.56
CA GLU A 114 6.20 3.36 9.23
C GLU A 114 6.36 3.80 7.79
N TYR A 115 5.36 3.48 6.97
CA TYR A 115 5.28 3.96 5.59
C TYR A 115 4.66 5.35 5.60
N LYS A 116 5.47 6.33 5.23
CA LYS A 116 5.05 7.70 5.00
C LYS A 116 4.89 7.90 3.51
N SER A 117 3.80 8.56 3.10
CA SER A 117 3.67 9.13 1.76
C SER A 117 4.81 10.13 1.52
N GLU A 118 5.03 10.52 0.28
CA GLU A 118 6.07 11.48 -0.11
C GLU A 118 5.88 12.86 0.54
N MET A 119 4.64 13.18 0.97
CA MET A 119 4.33 14.33 1.83
C MET A 119 4.72 14.16 3.31
N GLY A 120 5.33 13.04 3.70
CA GLY A 120 5.72 12.74 5.09
C GLY A 120 4.59 12.28 5.99
N ILE A 121 3.39 12.05 5.44
CA ILE A 121 2.16 11.70 6.17
C ILE A 121 2.04 10.17 6.24
N THR A 122 1.71 9.59 7.40
CA THR A 122 1.51 8.14 7.51
C THR A 122 0.23 7.70 6.78
N MET A 123 0.16 6.44 6.32
CA MET A 123 -1.06 5.90 5.69
C MET A 123 -2.32 6.06 6.57
N ARG A 124 -2.17 6.15 7.90
CA ARG A 124 -3.29 6.38 8.84
C ARG A 124 -3.74 7.84 8.92
N GLU A 125 -2.84 8.77 8.63
CA GLU A 125 -3.08 10.22 8.67
C GLU A 125 -3.40 10.77 7.27
N GLN A 126 -3.32 9.93 6.25
CA GLN A 126 -3.57 10.29 4.87
C GLN A 126 -5.07 10.47 4.63
N THR A 127 -5.44 11.67 4.20
CA THR A 127 -6.81 12.04 3.85
C THR A 127 -7.07 12.05 2.35
N ALA A 128 -6.01 11.98 1.53
CA ALA A 128 -6.08 11.95 0.08
C ALA A 128 -6.24 10.50 -0.44
N ALA A 129 -6.88 10.31 -1.60
CA ALA A 129 -6.98 8.99 -2.22
C ALA A 129 -5.63 8.59 -2.84
N THR A 130 -4.96 7.66 -2.19
CA THR A 130 -3.81 6.93 -2.72
C THR A 130 -4.05 5.44 -2.60
N GLU A 131 -3.48 4.69 -3.52
CA GLU A 131 -3.53 3.23 -3.49
C GLU A 131 -2.13 2.69 -3.74
N ARG A 132 -1.69 1.75 -2.90
CA ARG A 132 -0.33 1.20 -2.95
C ARG A 132 -0.38 -0.31 -3.12
N ILE A 133 0.40 -0.80 -4.07
CA ILE A 133 0.58 -2.22 -4.34
C ILE A 133 2.05 -2.60 -4.08
N GLN A 134 2.26 -3.72 -3.39
CA GLN A 134 3.60 -4.29 -3.22
C GLN A 134 3.88 -5.29 -4.33
N MET A 135 5.02 -5.12 -5.02
CA MET A 135 5.34 -5.94 -6.18
C MET A 135 5.80 -7.36 -5.83
N ASN A 136 6.31 -7.57 -4.61
CA ASN A 136 6.72 -8.89 -4.15
C ASN A 136 5.56 -9.91 -4.20
N ASP A 137 4.35 -9.47 -3.88
CA ASP A 137 3.17 -10.33 -3.90
C ASP A 137 2.74 -10.66 -5.33
N ILE A 138 2.92 -9.73 -6.27
CA ILE A 138 2.52 -9.92 -7.67
C ILE A 138 3.48 -10.85 -8.40
N VAL A 139 4.79 -10.57 -8.31
CA VAL A 139 5.84 -11.33 -8.99
C VAL A 139 5.88 -12.78 -8.49
N ALA A 140 5.49 -13.03 -7.24
CA ALA A 140 5.40 -14.38 -6.68
C ALA A 140 4.18 -15.17 -7.20
N LEU A 141 3.09 -14.50 -7.55
CA LEU A 141 1.80 -15.14 -7.89
C LEU A 141 1.52 -15.22 -9.39
N THR A 142 2.09 -14.32 -10.21
CA THR A 142 1.70 -14.17 -11.62
C THR A 142 2.93 -13.98 -12.53
N PRO A 143 3.02 -14.65 -13.71
CA PRO A 143 3.88 -14.21 -14.80
C PRO A 143 3.41 -12.87 -15.32
N VAL A 144 4.11 -11.82 -14.95
CA VAL A 144 3.95 -10.50 -15.55
C VAL A 144 5.31 -10.12 -16.10
N THR A 145 5.40 -9.85 -17.39
CA THR A 145 6.65 -9.45 -18.05
C THR A 145 6.79 -7.92 -18.01
N SER A 146 5.66 -7.22 -17.99
CA SER A 146 5.55 -5.77 -17.84
C SER A 146 4.98 -5.35 -16.48
N VAL A 147 5.19 -4.09 -16.11
CA VAL A 147 4.68 -3.53 -14.84
C VAL A 147 3.19 -3.22 -14.97
N GLU A 148 2.76 -2.85 -16.17
CA GLU A 148 1.39 -2.48 -16.52
C GLU A 148 0.45 -3.68 -16.42
N GLU A 149 0.87 -4.85 -16.90
CA GLU A 149 0.19 -6.13 -16.66
C GLU A 149 0.02 -6.42 -15.17
N ALA A 150 1.06 -6.13 -14.37
CA ALA A 150 1.03 -6.35 -12.94
C ALA A 150 -0.01 -5.49 -12.21
N LEU A 151 -0.29 -4.30 -12.75
CA LEU A 151 -1.24 -3.34 -12.20
C LEU A 151 -2.66 -3.52 -12.73
N GLN A 152 -2.83 -4.19 -13.87
CA GLN A 152 -4.12 -4.30 -14.55
C GLN A 152 -5.18 -4.95 -13.65
N GLY A 153 -6.30 -4.25 -13.47
CA GLY A 153 -7.42 -4.71 -12.64
C GLY A 153 -7.17 -4.77 -11.13
N ARG A 154 -5.98 -4.37 -10.65
CA ARG A 154 -5.63 -4.37 -9.21
C ARG A 154 -5.82 -3.02 -8.53
N LEU A 155 -6.05 -1.96 -9.30
CA LEU A 155 -6.21 -0.59 -8.82
C LEU A 155 -7.62 -0.07 -9.15
N ALA A 156 -8.30 0.51 -8.15
CA ALA A 156 -9.64 1.05 -8.35
C ALA A 156 -9.60 2.37 -9.15
N GLY A 157 -10.35 2.46 -10.24
CA GLY A 157 -10.42 3.68 -11.06
C GLY A 157 -9.13 3.98 -11.83
N VAL A 158 -8.30 2.96 -12.06
CA VAL A 158 -7.18 3.01 -13.01
C VAL A 158 -7.52 2.03 -14.13
N ASP A 159 -7.57 2.56 -15.35
CA ASP A 159 -7.82 1.79 -16.55
C ASP A 159 -6.49 1.62 -17.30
N ILE A 160 -6.11 0.38 -17.60
CA ILE A 160 -4.85 0.04 -18.25
C ILE A 160 -5.20 -0.79 -19.48
N LEU A 161 -5.00 -0.18 -20.64
CA LEU A 161 -5.13 -0.85 -21.93
C LEU A 161 -3.74 -1.23 -22.42
N THR A 162 -3.44 -2.53 -22.33
CA THR A 162 -2.19 -3.13 -22.82
C THR A 162 -2.37 -3.58 -24.28
N GLY A 163 -1.32 -3.47 -25.09
CA GLY A 163 -1.27 -4.10 -26.41
C GLY A 163 -1.08 -5.62 -26.29
N GLY A 164 -1.37 -6.35 -27.36
CA GLY A 164 -1.15 -7.81 -27.44
C GLY A 164 0.28 -8.20 -27.83
N ASP A 165 1.04 -7.26 -28.38
CA ASP A 165 2.43 -7.50 -28.79
C ASP A 165 3.40 -7.33 -27.61
N PRO A 166 4.45 -8.17 -27.52
CA PRO A 166 5.51 -8.00 -26.53
C PRO A 166 6.12 -6.60 -26.61
N GLY A 167 6.14 -5.90 -25.48
CA GLY A 167 6.70 -4.55 -25.40
C GLY A 167 5.80 -3.44 -25.93
N ALA A 168 4.57 -3.73 -26.38
CA ALA A 168 3.66 -2.69 -26.85
C ALA A 168 3.36 -1.64 -25.77
N ARG A 169 3.21 -0.37 -26.17
CA ARG A 169 2.89 0.73 -25.27
C ARG A 169 1.53 0.50 -24.61
N SER A 170 1.50 0.57 -23.28
CA SER A 170 0.27 0.52 -22.50
C SER A 170 -0.29 1.93 -22.27
N SER A 171 -1.58 2.12 -22.51
CA SER A 171 -2.29 3.37 -22.20
C SER A 171 -2.86 3.27 -20.78
N ILE A 172 -2.33 4.06 -19.86
CA ILE A 172 -2.80 4.14 -18.46
C ILE A 172 -3.67 5.38 -18.30
N ARG A 173 -4.84 5.23 -17.69
CA ARG A 173 -5.76 6.34 -17.40
C ARG A 173 -6.23 6.27 -15.95
N ILE A 174 -5.99 7.33 -15.19
CA ILE A 174 -6.43 7.42 -13.79
C ILE A 174 -7.69 8.27 -13.74
N ARG A 175 -8.80 7.68 -13.29
CA ARG A 175 -10.15 8.27 -13.22
C ARG A 175 -10.71 8.74 -14.57
N GLY A 176 -10.39 8.02 -15.65
CA GLY A 176 -10.89 8.30 -16.99
C GLY A 176 -10.15 9.45 -17.68
N THR A 177 -10.71 9.96 -18.79
CA THR A 177 -10.09 11.04 -19.56
C THR A 177 -10.59 12.40 -19.10
N ALA A 178 -9.69 13.22 -18.56
CA ALA A 178 -9.98 14.61 -18.17
C ALA A 178 -9.72 15.62 -19.30
N THR A 179 -9.09 15.21 -20.40
CA THR A 179 -8.66 16.07 -21.50
C THR A 179 -9.29 15.66 -22.83
N LEU A 180 -9.59 16.64 -23.69
CA LEU A 180 -10.13 16.42 -25.04
C LEU A 180 -9.03 16.44 -26.13
N ASN A 181 -7.97 17.24 -25.94
CA ASN A 181 -6.99 17.57 -26.98
C ASN A 181 -5.51 17.35 -26.55
N THR A 182 -5.26 16.75 -25.39
CA THR A 182 -3.91 16.53 -24.83
C THR A 182 -3.81 15.11 -24.30
N SER A 183 -2.62 14.51 -24.30
CA SER A 183 -2.41 13.17 -23.74
C SER A 183 -2.95 13.11 -22.31
N ALA A 184 -3.73 12.05 -22.03
CA ALA A 184 -4.33 11.79 -20.72
C ALA A 184 -3.47 10.83 -19.88
N ASP A 185 -2.23 10.59 -20.30
CA ASP A 185 -1.32 9.68 -19.60
C ASP A 185 -0.90 10.31 -18.26
N PRO A 186 -0.79 9.50 -17.20
CA PRO A 186 -0.32 9.97 -15.90
C PRO A 186 1.18 10.22 -15.92
N LEU A 187 1.65 11.06 -14.99
CA LEU A 187 3.08 11.24 -14.77
C LEU A 187 3.64 9.99 -14.08
N ILE A 188 4.68 9.38 -14.65
CA ILE A 188 5.43 8.30 -13.99
C ILE A 188 6.59 8.92 -13.22
N VAL A 189 6.76 8.52 -11.97
CA VAL A 189 7.85 8.96 -11.11
C VAL A 189 8.56 7.74 -10.57
N ILE A 190 9.87 7.67 -10.79
CA ILE A 190 10.71 6.56 -10.32
C ILE A 190 11.64 7.11 -9.25
N ASN A 191 11.51 6.61 -8.01
CA ASN A 191 12.29 7.06 -6.86
C ASN A 191 12.29 8.59 -6.65
N GLY A 192 11.15 9.24 -6.87
CA GLY A 192 10.99 10.69 -6.74
C GLY A 192 11.48 11.50 -7.94
N VAL A 193 12.05 10.87 -8.97
CA VAL A 193 12.45 11.53 -10.22
C VAL A 193 11.35 11.33 -11.26
N PRO A 194 10.72 12.41 -11.78
CA PRO A 194 9.76 12.30 -12.86
C PRO A 194 10.44 11.71 -14.10
N TYR A 195 9.87 10.63 -14.62
CA TYR A 195 10.31 10.03 -15.87
C TYR A 195 9.54 10.72 -16.99
N SER A 196 10.22 11.60 -17.73
CA SER A 196 9.65 12.16 -18.94
C SER A 196 9.67 11.10 -20.04
N THR A 197 8.49 10.81 -20.60
CA THR A 197 8.40 10.22 -21.93
C THR A 197 8.71 11.30 -22.95
N ASP A 198 9.97 11.71 -23.02
CA ASP A 198 10.41 12.64 -24.06
C ASP A 198 10.48 11.87 -25.37
N ILE A 199 9.53 12.18 -26.25
CA ILE A 199 9.59 11.84 -27.67
C ILE A 199 10.69 12.73 -28.24
N ASP A 200 11.76 12.13 -28.75
CA ASP A 200 12.86 12.86 -29.37
C ASP A 200 12.33 13.76 -30.51
N ASP A 201 12.79 15.01 -30.61
CA ASP A 201 12.37 15.97 -31.65
C ASP A 201 12.79 15.50 -33.07
N SER A 202 13.67 14.50 -33.18
CA SER A 202 14.03 13.84 -34.44
C SER A 202 13.06 12.72 -34.86
N PHE A 203 11.96 12.52 -34.13
CA PHE A 203 11.00 11.47 -34.40
C PHE A 203 10.11 11.81 -35.62
N ASP A 204 10.29 11.07 -36.71
CA ASP A 204 9.51 11.25 -37.93
C ASP A 204 8.17 10.50 -37.85
N PHE A 205 7.11 11.24 -37.52
CA PHE A 205 5.72 10.75 -37.50
C PHE A 205 5.24 10.20 -38.85
N SER A 206 5.94 10.45 -39.96
CA SER A 206 5.55 9.96 -41.28
C SER A 206 6.01 8.52 -41.57
N THR A 207 6.99 8.00 -40.82
CA THR A 207 7.55 6.64 -41.00
C THR A 207 7.36 5.73 -39.79
N ALA A 208 6.82 6.24 -38.69
CA ALA A 208 6.65 5.49 -37.45
C ALA A 208 5.50 4.47 -37.55
N ASN A 209 5.83 3.18 -37.41
CA ASN A 209 4.85 2.15 -37.08
C ASN A 209 4.55 2.18 -35.57
N ASN A 210 3.44 1.57 -35.15
CA ASN A 210 3.02 1.48 -33.74
C ASN A 210 4.06 0.81 -32.80
N ASP A 211 5.10 0.18 -33.36
CA ASP A 211 6.12 -0.59 -32.63
C ASP A 211 7.29 0.25 -32.12
N ASP A 212 7.56 1.44 -32.69
CA ASP A 212 8.72 2.28 -32.31
C ASP A 212 8.49 3.10 -31.02
N TYR A 213 7.30 2.99 -30.41
CA TYR A 213 6.81 3.88 -29.34
C TYR A 213 6.82 3.28 -27.92
N ALA A 214 7.57 2.21 -27.69
CA ALA A 214 7.63 1.54 -26.40
C ALA A 214 8.78 2.09 -25.51
N ALA A 215 8.69 3.36 -25.13
CA ALA A 215 9.59 3.95 -24.13
C ALA A 215 8.86 4.24 -22.83
N MET A 216 8.25 3.22 -22.24
CA MET A 216 7.78 3.27 -20.85
C MET A 216 8.11 1.93 -20.22
N LEU A 217 9.05 1.92 -19.27
CA LEU A 217 9.40 0.79 -18.40
C LEU A 217 10.30 -0.31 -19.01
N ASN A 218 11.53 0.09 -19.38
CA ASN A 218 12.71 -0.78 -19.28
C ASN A 218 13.06 -1.19 -17.83
N LEU A 219 12.08 -1.12 -16.92
CA LEU A 219 12.22 -1.48 -15.52
C LEU A 219 11.74 -2.91 -15.33
N SER A 220 12.61 -3.73 -14.75
CA SER A 220 12.23 -5.10 -14.39
C SER A 220 11.21 -5.08 -13.24
N PRO A 221 10.08 -5.80 -13.33
CA PRO A 221 9.14 -5.96 -12.21
C PRO A 221 9.81 -6.49 -10.93
N TYR A 222 10.89 -7.24 -11.08
CA TYR A 222 11.66 -7.79 -9.97
C TYR A 222 12.41 -6.74 -9.15
N ASP A 223 12.69 -5.57 -9.74
CA ASP A 223 13.42 -4.47 -9.11
C ASP A 223 12.51 -3.48 -8.40
N ILE A 224 11.20 -3.56 -8.64
CA ILE A 224 10.23 -2.68 -8.01
C ILE A 224 9.87 -3.21 -6.63
N GLU A 225 9.90 -2.36 -5.61
CA GLU A 225 9.41 -2.66 -4.26
C GLU A 225 7.90 -2.44 -4.19
N SER A 226 7.45 -1.27 -4.62
CA SER A 226 6.04 -0.91 -4.59
C SER A 226 5.70 0.13 -5.65
N ILE A 227 4.42 0.13 -6.00
CA ILE A 227 3.82 1.10 -6.90
C ILE A 227 2.68 1.78 -6.14
N GLU A 228 2.70 3.10 -6.09
CA GLU A 228 1.68 3.92 -5.45
C GLU A 228 1.04 4.83 -6.51
N VAL A 229 -0.29 4.87 -6.51
CA VAL A 229 -1.06 5.70 -7.44
C VAL A 229 -1.68 6.85 -6.68
N LEU A 230 -1.31 8.07 -7.07
CA LEU A 230 -1.87 9.31 -6.55
C LEU A 230 -3.00 9.75 -7.47
N LYS A 231 -4.24 9.71 -6.96
CA LYS A 231 -5.47 9.87 -7.76
C LYS A 231 -6.14 11.25 -7.63
N ASP A 232 -5.74 12.03 -6.64
CA ASP A 232 -6.36 13.30 -6.27
C ASP A 232 -5.39 14.46 -6.45
N ALA A 233 -5.92 15.64 -6.75
CA ALA A 233 -5.14 16.88 -6.82
C ALA A 233 -4.39 17.20 -5.52
N ALA A 234 -4.93 16.78 -4.36
CA ALA A 234 -4.28 16.95 -3.07
C ALA A 234 -3.05 16.04 -2.90
N SER A 235 -3.06 14.84 -3.49
CA SER A 235 -1.91 13.92 -3.43
C SER A 235 -0.88 14.21 -4.52
N THR A 236 -1.29 14.73 -5.67
CA THR A 236 -0.39 15.07 -6.79
C THR A 236 0.21 16.48 -6.70
N ALA A 237 -0.17 17.28 -5.69
CA ALA A 237 0.25 18.68 -5.55
C ALA A 237 1.77 18.90 -5.58
N ILE A 238 2.56 17.94 -5.10
CA ILE A 238 4.04 17.99 -5.14
C ILE A 238 4.55 18.06 -6.59
N TYR A 239 3.87 17.37 -7.52
CA TYR A 239 4.27 17.24 -8.92
C TYR A 239 3.69 18.33 -9.83
N GLY A 240 2.92 19.27 -9.26
CA GLY A 240 2.37 20.42 -9.97
C GLY A 240 1.44 20.02 -11.12
N THR A 241 1.49 20.80 -12.22
CA THR A 241 0.60 20.61 -13.38
C THR A 241 0.83 19.28 -14.10
N ALA A 242 2.03 18.71 -14.04
CA ALA A 242 2.33 17.42 -14.63
C ALA A 242 1.56 16.27 -13.95
N GLY A 243 1.20 16.43 -12.68
CA GLY A 243 0.38 15.46 -11.92
C GLY A 243 -1.14 15.64 -12.09
N ALA A 244 -1.61 16.48 -13.02
CA ALA A 244 -3.05 16.75 -13.21
C ALA A 244 -3.84 15.50 -13.65
N ASN A 245 -3.21 14.61 -14.42
CA ASN A 245 -3.79 13.33 -14.87
C ASN A 245 -3.55 12.18 -13.88
N GLY A 246 -3.07 12.49 -12.67
CA GLY A 246 -2.60 11.50 -11.69
C GLY A 246 -1.11 11.20 -11.81
N VAL A 247 -0.56 10.56 -10.76
CA VAL A 247 0.87 10.21 -10.69
C VAL A 247 1.02 8.74 -10.31
N LEU A 248 1.85 8.03 -11.07
CA LEU A 248 2.29 6.67 -10.79
C LEU A 248 3.68 6.71 -10.14
N LEU A 249 3.74 6.55 -8.83
CA LEU A 249 4.98 6.53 -8.07
C LEU A 249 5.52 5.10 -7.97
N ILE A 250 6.65 4.86 -8.60
CA ILE A 250 7.37 3.59 -8.58
C ILE A 250 8.55 3.73 -7.62
N THR A 251 8.58 2.89 -6.59
CA THR A 251 9.72 2.78 -5.66
C THR A 251 10.48 1.51 -5.97
N THR A 252 11.78 1.62 -6.26
CA THR A 252 12.64 0.45 -6.48
C THR A 252 13.14 -0.11 -5.15
N LYS A 253 13.50 -1.40 -5.16
CA LYS A 253 14.10 -2.08 -4.01
C LYS A 253 15.46 -1.46 -3.70
N THR A 254 15.71 -1.16 -2.44
CA THR A 254 17.01 -0.67 -1.96
C THR A 254 17.82 -1.76 -1.27
N GLY A 255 19.10 -1.50 -1.01
CA GLY A 255 19.93 -2.37 -0.19
C GLY A 255 19.37 -2.58 1.23
N SER A 256 19.54 -3.78 1.79
CA SER A 256 19.12 -4.12 3.15
C SER A 256 20.31 -4.35 4.06
N LYS A 257 20.21 -3.94 5.34
CA LYS A 257 21.21 -4.26 6.36
C LYS A 257 21.21 -5.77 6.63
N GLY A 258 22.40 -6.36 6.67
CA GLY A 258 22.59 -7.77 6.96
C GLY A 258 23.61 -8.43 6.04
N LYS A 259 23.70 -9.74 6.18
CA LYS A 259 24.57 -10.57 5.34
C LYS A 259 24.15 -10.43 3.87
N PRO A 260 25.10 -10.45 2.92
CA PRO A 260 24.78 -10.47 1.49
C PRO A 260 23.78 -11.58 1.17
N ARG A 261 22.71 -11.22 0.48
CA ARG A 261 21.69 -12.13 -0.04
C ARG A 261 21.75 -12.11 -1.56
N PHE A 262 21.78 -13.30 -2.13
CA PHE A 262 21.72 -13.52 -3.56
C PHE A 262 20.37 -14.15 -3.87
N THR A 263 19.70 -13.66 -4.90
CA THR A 263 18.43 -14.20 -5.37
C THR A 263 18.51 -14.36 -6.86
N VAL A 264 18.31 -15.60 -7.31
CA VAL A 264 18.20 -15.96 -8.71
C VAL A 264 16.76 -16.42 -8.92
N SER A 265 16.09 -15.85 -9.91
CA SER A 265 14.78 -16.27 -10.38
C SER A 265 14.90 -16.52 -11.87
N SER A 266 14.43 -17.69 -12.31
CA SER A 266 14.33 -18.03 -13.72
C SER A 266 12.92 -18.53 -13.97
N LYS A 267 12.34 -18.08 -15.06
CA LYS A 267 10.95 -18.36 -15.42
C LYS A 267 10.86 -18.66 -16.91
N PHE A 268 10.12 -19.71 -17.22
CA PHE A 268 9.77 -20.08 -18.57
C PHE A 268 8.25 -20.07 -18.71
N THR A 269 7.77 -19.40 -19.74
CA THR A 269 6.34 -19.32 -20.06
C THR A 269 6.14 -19.74 -21.51
N ALA A 270 5.14 -20.57 -21.76
CA ALA A 270 4.68 -20.88 -23.11
C ALA A 270 3.30 -20.25 -23.31
N LYS A 271 3.14 -19.46 -24.37
CA LYS A 271 1.90 -18.78 -24.73
C LYS A 271 1.31 -19.45 -25.97
N HIS A 272 0.01 -19.65 -25.96
CA HIS A 272 -0.74 -20.15 -27.09
C HIS A 272 -1.96 -19.26 -27.31
N GLU A 273 -2.20 -18.89 -28.57
CA GLU A 273 -3.36 -18.10 -28.93
C GLU A 273 -4.65 -18.92 -28.67
N PRO A 274 -5.68 -18.34 -28.04
CA PRO A 274 -6.96 -19.01 -27.87
C PRO A 274 -7.61 -19.32 -29.23
N GLU A 275 -8.57 -20.25 -29.24
CA GLU A 275 -9.33 -20.54 -30.46
C GLU A 275 -10.01 -19.28 -30.98
N SER A 276 -9.68 -18.95 -32.22
CA SER A 276 -10.26 -17.82 -32.94
C SER A 276 -11.71 -18.08 -33.32
N ILE A 277 -12.44 -16.99 -33.60
CA ILE A 277 -13.80 -17.06 -34.14
C ILE A 277 -13.78 -17.97 -35.37
N PRO A 278 -14.65 -18.99 -35.44
CA PRO A 278 -14.67 -19.92 -36.57
C PRO A 278 -14.98 -19.15 -37.85
N MET A 279 -14.01 -19.13 -38.77
CA MET A 279 -14.13 -18.51 -40.08
C MET A 279 -14.58 -19.55 -41.11
N LEU A 280 -15.36 -19.11 -42.10
CA LEU A 280 -15.74 -19.99 -43.21
C LEU A 280 -14.48 -20.44 -43.95
N ASN A 281 -14.38 -21.74 -44.20
CA ASN A 281 -13.38 -22.27 -45.12
C ASN A 281 -13.74 -21.92 -46.58
N GLY A 282 -12.82 -22.13 -47.53
CA GLY A 282 -13.04 -21.73 -48.93
C GLY A 282 -14.32 -22.30 -49.55
N LYS A 283 -14.69 -23.54 -49.19
CA LYS A 283 -15.90 -24.20 -49.73
C LYS A 283 -17.17 -23.68 -49.10
N GLU A 284 -17.15 -23.45 -47.80
CA GLU A 284 -18.27 -22.85 -47.06
C GLU A 284 -18.52 -21.41 -47.53
N TYR A 285 -17.46 -20.66 -47.84
CA TYR A 285 -17.60 -19.34 -48.44
C TYR A 285 -18.24 -19.39 -49.83
N VAL A 286 -17.82 -20.33 -50.69
CA VAL A 286 -18.46 -20.54 -52.01
C VAL A 286 -19.94 -20.91 -51.85
N ALA A 287 -20.26 -21.84 -50.94
CA ALA A 287 -21.65 -22.23 -50.66
C ALA A 287 -22.48 -21.02 -50.17
N PHE A 288 -21.91 -20.20 -49.29
CA PHE A 288 -22.54 -18.97 -48.81
C PHE A 288 -22.86 -17.98 -49.95
N ILE A 289 -21.92 -17.78 -50.89
CA ILE A 289 -22.14 -16.91 -52.07
C ILE A 289 -23.21 -17.51 -52.99
N GLN A 290 -23.17 -18.82 -53.25
CA GLN A 290 -24.18 -19.50 -54.06
C GLN A 290 -25.58 -19.37 -53.45
N ASP A 291 -25.70 -19.60 -52.14
CA ASP A 291 -26.96 -19.44 -51.41
C ASP A 291 -27.45 -17.99 -51.43
N ALA A 292 -26.55 -17.01 -51.30
CA ALA A 292 -26.90 -15.59 -51.39
C ALA A 292 -27.46 -15.21 -52.78
N ILE A 293 -26.82 -15.69 -53.85
CA ILE A 293 -27.28 -15.48 -55.23
C ILE A 293 -28.63 -16.16 -55.46
N TRP A 294 -28.77 -17.42 -55.02
CA TRP A 294 -30.00 -18.18 -55.15
C TRP A 294 -31.18 -17.54 -54.38
N ASN A 295 -30.96 -17.14 -53.14
CA ASN A 295 -31.97 -16.46 -52.33
C ASN A 295 -32.42 -15.14 -52.96
N THR A 296 -31.49 -14.40 -53.57
CA THR A 296 -31.80 -13.16 -54.29
C THR A 296 -32.61 -13.42 -55.57
N ALA A 297 -32.23 -14.44 -56.34
CA ALA A 297 -32.96 -14.86 -57.54
C ALA A 297 -34.37 -15.35 -57.20
N ASN A 298 -34.53 -16.08 -56.10
CA ASN A 298 -35.82 -16.54 -55.61
C ASN A 298 -36.70 -15.36 -55.15
N ALA A 299 -36.15 -14.40 -54.42
CA ALA A 299 -36.87 -13.20 -53.96
C ALA A 299 -37.34 -12.30 -55.11
N LYS A 300 -36.53 -12.16 -56.18
CA LYS A 300 -36.91 -11.42 -57.41
C LYS A 300 -37.87 -12.20 -58.32
N GLY A 301 -38.01 -13.50 -58.08
CA GLY A 301 -38.66 -14.44 -58.98
C GLY A 301 -37.66 -14.97 -60.02
N VAL A 302 -37.51 -16.30 -60.06
CA VAL A 302 -36.54 -17.00 -60.90
C VAL A 302 -36.67 -16.63 -62.38
N ALA A 303 -37.89 -16.39 -62.86
CA ALA A 303 -38.18 -16.00 -64.24
C ALA A 303 -37.61 -14.61 -64.64
N ASN A 304 -37.35 -13.73 -63.66
CA ASN A 304 -36.84 -12.38 -63.89
C ASN A 304 -35.36 -12.24 -63.48
N SER A 305 -34.68 -13.35 -63.21
CA SER A 305 -33.37 -13.38 -62.58
C SER A 305 -32.32 -14.11 -63.44
N ALA A 306 -32.45 -14.03 -64.77
CA ALA A 306 -31.52 -14.65 -65.72
C ALA A 306 -30.06 -14.26 -65.44
N ASP A 307 -29.79 -12.97 -65.23
CA ASP A 307 -28.44 -12.47 -64.91
C ASP A 307 -27.85 -13.08 -63.62
N LEU A 308 -28.69 -13.39 -62.62
CA LEU A 308 -28.26 -14.00 -61.37
C LEU A 308 -28.05 -15.51 -61.51
N LEU A 309 -28.83 -16.16 -62.36
CA LEU A 309 -28.65 -17.58 -62.71
C LEU A 309 -27.39 -17.78 -63.54
N ASP A 310 -27.10 -16.87 -64.48
CA ASP A 310 -25.86 -16.85 -65.24
C ASP A 310 -24.66 -16.64 -64.31
N LEU A 311 -24.76 -15.71 -63.35
CA LEU A 311 -23.74 -15.53 -62.33
C LEU A 311 -23.53 -16.80 -61.47
N LEU A 312 -24.59 -17.52 -61.12
CA LEU A 312 -24.49 -18.74 -60.31
C LEU A 312 -23.82 -19.89 -61.05
N TYR A 313 -24.12 -20.08 -62.35
CA TYR A 313 -23.69 -21.25 -63.11
C TYR A 313 -22.49 -21.00 -64.04
N ASP A 314 -22.25 -19.78 -64.49
CA ASP A 314 -21.20 -19.48 -65.47
C ASP A 314 -19.93 -18.88 -64.83
N THR A 315 -19.96 -18.57 -63.54
CA THR A 315 -18.80 -18.03 -62.80
C THR A 315 -17.85 -19.17 -62.37
N PRO A 316 -16.65 -19.31 -62.97
CA PRO A 316 -15.74 -20.42 -62.71
C PRO A 316 -15.24 -20.49 -61.26
N GLU A 317 -15.15 -19.33 -60.59
CA GLU A 317 -14.68 -19.17 -59.22
C GLU A 317 -15.58 -19.88 -58.19
N ILE A 318 -16.89 -19.96 -58.46
CA ILE A 318 -17.88 -20.56 -57.55
C ILE A 318 -18.46 -21.87 -58.09
N ASN A 319 -18.29 -22.20 -59.38
CA ASN A 319 -18.87 -23.41 -59.99
C ASN A 319 -17.98 -24.68 -59.88
N PHE A 320 -16.91 -24.64 -59.08
CA PHE A 320 -16.05 -25.81 -58.78
C PHE A 320 -15.57 -26.58 -60.04
N ASN A 321 -15.31 -25.85 -61.14
CA ASN A 321 -14.92 -26.45 -62.42
C ASN A 321 -13.43 -26.84 -62.42
N LYS A 322 -13.14 -28.14 -62.33
CA LYS A 322 -11.77 -28.69 -62.30
C LYS A 322 -10.94 -28.39 -63.55
N ASP A 323 -11.57 -28.15 -64.69
CA ASP A 323 -10.90 -27.88 -65.96
C ASP A 323 -10.50 -26.40 -66.11
N TRP A 324 -10.90 -25.55 -65.16
CA TRP A 324 -10.55 -24.14 -65.17
C TRP A 324 -9.09 -23.92 -64.77
N ARG A 325 -8.39 -23.09 -65.54
CA ARG A 325 -6.94 -22.84 -65.38
C ARG A 325 -6.54 -22.42 -63.95
N TYR A 326 -7.40 -21.69 -63.25
CA TYR A 326 -7.15 -21.17 -61.90
C TYR A 326 -7.89 -21.95 -60.80
N PHE A 327 -8.38 -23.14 -61.12
CA PHE A 327 -9.17 -23.95 -60.18
C PHE A 327 -8.44 -24.21 -58.86
N ASN A 328 -7.14 -24.51 -58.89
CA ASN A 328 -6.38 -24.82 -57.68
C ASN A 328 -6.15 -23.58 -56.82
N GLU A 329 -5.99 -22.41 -57.43
CA GLU A 329 -5.76 -21.12 -56.77
C GLU A 329 -7.02 -20.65 -56.02
N TYR A 330 -8.21 -20.87 -56.58
CA TYR A 330 -9.48 -20.46 -55.97
C TYR A 330 -10.11 -21.53 -55.07
N ASN A 331 -9.69 -22.79 -55.19
CA ASN A 331 -10.30 -23.91 -54.45
C ASN A 331 -9.38 -24.51 -53.38
N THR A 332 -8.31 -23.80 -53.03
CA THR A 332 -7.47 -24.12 -51.88
C THR A 332 -8.02 -23.44 -50.63
N SER A 333 -8.18 -24.20 -49.55
CA SER A 333 -8.60 -23.65 -48.25
C SER A 333 -7.37 -23.45 -47.38
N THR A 334 -6.80 -22.24 -47.43
CA THR A 334 -5.72 -21.83 -46.54
C THR A 334 -6.31 -21.23 -45.28
N ASP A 335 -5.92 -21.76 -44.11
CA ASP A 335 -6.20 -21.10 -42.85
C ASP A 335 -5.19 -19.97 -42.65
N TRP A 336 -5.57 -18.77 -43.11
CA TRP A 336 -4.73 -17.57 -43.04
C TRP A 336 -4.31 -17.21 -41.62
N LEU A 337 -5.17 -17.47 -40.62
CA LEU A 337 -4.84 -17.15 -39.24
C LEU A 337 -3.76 -18.08 -38.72
N SER A 338 -3.87 -19.39 -39.01
CA SER A 338 -2.81 -20.36 -38.67
C SER A 338 -1.44 -20.01 -39.27
N GLN A 339 -1.41 -19.28 -40.38
CA GLN A 339 -0.17 -18.89 -41.06
C GLN A 339 0.51 -17.66 -40.46
N VAL A 340 -0.20 -16.89 -39.62
CA VAL A 340 0.36 -15.69 -38.97
C VAL A 340 0.55 -15.87 -37.48
N ILE A 341 -0.07 -16.89 -36.87
CA ILE A 341 0.12 -17.22 -35.45
C ILE A 341 1.25 -18.23 -35.26
N GLN A 342 1.91 -18.14 -34.11
CA GLN A 342 2.94 -19.07 -33.66
C GLN A 342 2.80 -19.32 -32.15
N SER A 343 3.34 -20.45 -31.69
CA SER A 343 3.52 -20.68 -30.26
C SER A 343 4.66 -19.78 -29.76
N ALA A 344 4.38 -18.95 -28.77
CA ALA A 344 5.34 -18.01 -28.21
C ALA A 344 5.99 -18.60 -26.95
N TYR A 345 7.28 -18.32 -26.79
CA TYR A 345 8.03 -18.68 -25.59
C TYR A 345 8.59 -17.43 -24.93
N THR A 346 8.62 -17.43 -23.61
CA THR A 346 9.17 -16.34 -22.83
C THR A 346 10.13 -16.88 -21.80
N PHE A 347 11.33 -16.30 -21.74
CA PHE A 347 12.37 -16.60 -20.77
C PHE A 347 12.72 -15.36 -19.97
N ASP A 348 12.42 -15.39 -18.68
CA ASP A 348 12.76 -14.31 -17.74
C ASP A 348 13.79 -14.82 -16.75
N ASN A 349 14.97 -14.19 -16.74
CA ASN A 349 16.06 -14.51 -15.83
C ASN A 349 16.45 -13.26 -15.05
N ASN A 350 16.27 -13.31 -13.74
CA ASN A 350 16.60 -12.22 -12.85
C ASN A 350 17.61 -12.67 -11.80
N PHE A 351 18.70 -11.92 -11.70
CA PHE A 351 19.70 -12.02 -10.65
C PHE A 351 19.69 -10.75 -9.84
N SER A 352 19.68 -10.88 -8.52
CA SER A 352 19.88 -9.74 -7.63
C SER A 352 20.76 -10.09 -6.44
N MET A 353 21.56 -9.11 -6.05
CA MET A 353 22.41 -9.14 -4.87
C MET A 353 22.06 -7.94 -3.99
N SER A 354 21.76 -8.16 -2.72
CA SER A 354 21.56 -7.09 -1.76
C SER A 354 22.31 -7.37 -0.47
N GLY A 355 22.80 -6.31 0.18
CA GLY A 355 23.54 -6.46 1.43
C GLY A 355 23.99 -5.13 1.98
N GLY A 356 24.54 -5.14 3.18
CA GLY A 356 25.04 -3.91 3.78
C GLY A 356 25.24 -3.98 5.28
N GLY A 357 26.04 -3.05 5.78
CA GLY A 357 26.23 -2.82 7.20
C GLY A 357 25.46 -1.59 7.69
N GLU A 358 25.80 -1.10 8.88
CA GLU A 358 25.19 0.09 9.44
C GLU A 358 25.58 1.40 8.74
N LYS A 359 26.70 1.40 8.01
CA LYS A 359 27.24 2.57 7.32
C LYS A 359 26.92 2.59 5.83
N ALA A 360 26.78 1.43 5.19
CA ALA A 360 26.54 1.35 3.76
C ALA A 360 25.61 0.17 3.44
N THR A 361 24.63 0.40 2.58
CA THR A 361 23.79 -0.64 2.00
C THR A 361 23.85 -0.55 0.49
N TYR A 362 23.85 -1.69 -0.18
CA TYR A 362 23.92 -1.77 -1.63
C TYR A 362 22.93 -2.81 -2.16
N ARG A 363 22.51 -2.59 -3.40
CA ARG A 363 21.76 -3.55 -4.19
C ARG A 363 22.23 -3.48 -5.64
N PHE A 364 22.39 -4.64 -6.25
CA PHE A 364 22.65 -4.81 -7.68
C PHE A 364 21.60 -5.77 -8.24
N SER A 365 21.06 -5.46 -9.41
CA SER A 365 20.17 -6.35 -10.15
C SER A 365 20.52 -6.42 -11.62
N LEU A 366 20.28 -7.58 -12.20
CA LEU A 366 20.44 -7.89 -13.61
C LEU A 366 19.26 -8.76 -14.03
N SER A 367 18.45 -8.24 -14.95
CA SER A 367 17.27 -8.93 -15.49
C SER A 367 17.42 -9.05 -17.00
N LEU A 368 17.27 -10.26 -17.50
CA LEU A 368 17.23 -10.62 -18.92
C LEU A 368 15.86 -11.19 -19.22
N ALA A 369 15.11 -10.54 -20.10
CA ALA A 369 13.82 -11.01 -20.57
C ALA A 369 13.87 -11.18 -22.09
N ASP A 370 13.49 -12.36 -22.57
CA ASP A 370 13.33 -12.69 -23.99
C ASP A 370 11.87 -13.16 -24.15
N GLU A 371 11.09 -12.40 -24.91
CA GLU A 371 9.65 -12.59 -25.05
C GLU A 371 9.25 -12.64 -26.53
N ASP A 372 8.87 -13.83 -26.99
CA ASP A 372 8.24 -14.00 -28.31
C ASP A 372 6.76 -13.65 -28.25
N GLY A 373 6.24 -13.06 -29.34
CA GLY A 373 4.81 -12.81 -29.53
C GLY A 373 4.11 -13.97 -30.22
N THR A 374 2.79 -14.09 -30.02
CA THR A 374 1.97 -15.12 -30.66
C THR A 374 1.76 -14.85 -32.15
N THR A 375 2.13 -13.66 -32.65
CA THR A 375 2.13 -13.31 -34.07
C THR A 375 3.55 -13.45 -34.63
N ILE A 376 3.70 -14.05 -35.81
CA ILE A 376 4.99 -14.20 -36.47
C ILE A 376 5.59 -12.82 -36.76
N GLY A 377 6.83 -12.61 -36.32
CA GLY A 377 7.56 -11.37 -36.52
C GLY A 377 7.52 -10.40 -35.35
N THR A 378 6.82 -10.73 -34.25
CA THR A 378 6.82 -9.93 -33.03
C THR A 378 7.66 -10.57 -31.93
N ASN A 379 8.63 -9.83 -31.40
CA ASN A 379 9.46 -10.25 -30.27
C ASN A 379 10.01 -9.04 -29.50
N MET A 380 10.38 -9.26 -28.24
CA MET A 380 11.01 -8.25 -27.39
C MET A 380 12.16 -8.87 -26.60
N ASN A 381 13.31 -8.21 -26.64
CA ASN A 381 14.47 -8.54 -25.82
C ASN A 381 14.80 -7.36 -24.90
N ARG A 382 14.85 -7.61 -23.59
CA ARG A 382 15.13 -6.58 -22.58
C ARG A 382 16.26 -7.01 -21.65
N LEU A 383 17.26 -6.14 -21.56
CA LEU A 383 18.32 -6.19 -20.56
C LEU A 383 18.11 -5.01 -19.60
N SER A 384 17.80 -5.29 -18.34
CA SER A 384 17.71 -4.29 -17.28
C SER A 384 18.82 -4.51 -16.27
N THR A 385 19.52 -3.44 -15.92
CA THR A 385 20.50 -3.43 -14.83
C THR A 385 20.11 -2.31 -13.89
N SER A 386 20.15 -2.54 -12.58
CA SER A 386 20.08 -1.42 -11.63
C SER A 386 21.10 -1.58 -10.51
N PHE A 387 21.58 -0.43 -10.04
CA PHE A 387 22.52 -0.35 -8.94
C PHE A 387 22.09 0.76 -7.97
N ASN A 388 21.78 0.36 -6.75
CA ASN A 388 21.48 1.25 -5.64
C ASN A 388 22.62 1.18 -4.61
N ILE A 389 23.08 2.33 -4.16
CA ILE A 389 23.99 2.44 -3.03
C ILE A 389 23.57 3.58 -2.10
N ALA A 390 23.48 3.27 -0.82
CA ALA A 390 23.22 4.23 0.24
C ALA A 390 24.39 4.22 1.21
N TYR A 391 24.99 5.38 1.44
CA TYR A 391 26.09 5.57 2.38
C TYR A 391 25.73 6.60 3.44
N ARG A 392 25.82 6.20 4.71
CA ARG A 392 25.63 7.04 5.88
C ARG A 392 26.99 7.50 6.39
N PHE A 393 27.39 8.71 6.03
CA PHE A 393 28.62 9.35 6.50
C PHE A 393 28.55 9.71 7.99
N SER A 394 27.38 10.11 8.47
CA SER A 394 27.08 10.36 9.89
C SER A 394 25.58 10.24 10.14
N ASP A 395 25.13 10.36 11.39
CA ASP A 395 23.70 10.41 11.72
C ASP A 395 22.96 11.62 11.11
N LYS A 396 23.72 12.63 10.64
CA LYS A 396 23.18 13.85 10.01
C LYS A 396 23.36 13.89 8.50
N LEU A 397 24.15 13.00 7.91
CA LEU A 397 24.46 13.01 6.49
C LEU A 397 24.38 11.59 5.92
N ARG A 398 23.41 11.39 5.05
CA ARG A 398 23.22 10.21 4.22
C ARG A 398 23.19 10.64 2.77
N VAL A 399 23.86 9.86 1.92
CA VAL A 399 23.85 10.03 0.47
C VAL A 399 23.37 8.72 -0.13
N ASP A 400 22.40 8.83 -1.03
CA ASP A 400 21.83 7.73 -1.78
C ASP A 400 22.09 7.99 -3.27
N ALA A 401 22.45 6.94 -4.00
CA ALA A 401 22.64 6.99 -5.45
C ALA A 401 21.97 5.77 -6.08
N ASP A 402 21.17 6.04 -7.11
CA ASP A 402 20.39 5.08 -7.89
C ASP A 402 20.77 5.21 -9.36
N PHE A 403 21.10 4.07 -9.98
CA PHE A 403 21.50 3.95 -11.38
C PHE A 403 20.70 2.85 -12.09
#